data_AF-A0A3B0YNE2-F1
#
_entry.id   AF-A0A3B0YNE2-F1
#
_cell.length_a   1.000
_cell.length_b   1.000
_cell.length_c   1.000
_cell.angle_alpha   90.00
_cell.angle_beta   90.00
_cell.angle_gamma   90.00
#
_symmetry.space_group_name_H-M   'P 1'
#
loop_
_entity.id
_entity.type
_entity.pdbx_description
1 polymer ?
#
loop_
_entity_poly.entity_id
_entity_poly.type
_entity_poly.pdbx_seq_one_letter_code
_entity_poly.pdbx_strand_id
1 'polypeptide(L)' 'MTTKRTMTLNLTDQEMVVLDRLASDKGLSKTGLVRQALRLYQSITERIENGDKLFVEDSVKNEKAELLVL' A
#
# COMPACT_ATOMS: atom_id res chain seq x y z
N MET A 1 9.53 22.72 -10.66
CA MET A 1 8.12 22.45 -10.29
C MET A 1 7.76 21.04 -10.72
N THR A 2 7.29 20.19 -9.82
CA THR A 2 6.86 18.83 -10.17
C THR A 2 5.52 18.91 -10.90
N THR A 3 5.50 18.57 -12.19
CA THR A 3 4.30 18.57 -13.03
C THR A 3 3.33 17.52 -12.51
N LYS A 4 2.13 17.92 -12.08
CA LYS A 4 1.07 16.99 -11.67
C LYS A 4 0.35 16.48 -12.93
N ARG A 5 0.07 15.16 -12.97
CA ARG A 5 -0.74 14.52 -14.01
C ARG A 5 -2.00 13.94 -13.38
N THR A 6 -3.10 13.96 -14.13
CA THR A 6 -4.37 13.37 -13.72
C THR A 6 -4.44 11.91 -14.15
N MET A 7 -5.02 11.06 -13.30
CA MET A 7 -5.39 9.68 -13.62
C MET A 7 -6.84 9.44 -13.22
N THR A 8 -7.54 8.62 -14.00
CA THR A 8 -8.87 8.10 -13.67
C THR A 8 -8.75 6.61 -13.43
N LEU A 9 -9.27 6.14 -12.31
CA LEU A 9 -9.26 4.73 -11.94
C LEU A 9 -10.71 4.28 -11.75
N ASN A 10 -11.13 3.28 -12.52
CA ASN A 10 -12.40 2.62 -12.31
C ASN A 10 -12.19 1.52 -11.28
N LEU A 11 -13.04 1.51 -10.26
CA LEU A 11 -13.03 0.51 -9.19
C LEU A 11 -14.36 -0.23 -9.21
N THR A 12 -14.32 -1.51 -8.90
CA THR A 12 -15.51 -2.26 -8.48
C THR A 12 -16.05 -1.70 -7.17
N ASP A 13 -17.31 -1.98 -6.86
CA ASP A 13 -17.93 -1.56 -5.61
C ASP A 13 -17.15 -2.08 -4.39
N GLN A 14 -16.67 -3.32 -4.45
CA GLN A 14 -15.88 -3.93 -3.39
C GLN A 14 -14.56 -3.18 -3.17
N GLU A 15 -13.85 -2.83 -4.23
CA GLU A 15 -12.60 -2.06 -4.13
C GLU A 15 -12.84 -0.66 -3.59
N MET A 16 -13.94 0.00 -3.99
CA MET A 16 -14.29 1.32 -3.47
C MET A 16 -14.62 1.27 -1.97
N VAL A 17 -15.35 0.25 -1.52
CA VAL A 17 -15.65 0.05 -0.09
C VAL A 17 -14.37 -0.13 0.72
N VAL A 18 -13.42 -0.93 0.21
CA VAL A 18 -12.11 -1.10 0.87
C VAL A 18 -11.35 0.22 0.92
N LEU A 19 -11.32 0.98 -0.17
CA LEU A 19 -10.65 2.27 -0.24
C LEU A 19 -11.24 3.26 0.76
N ASP A 20 -12.57 3.35 0.84
CA ASP A 20 -13.27 4.25 1.76
C ASP A 20 -13.00 3.90 3.22
N ARG A 21 -13.09 2.61 3.57
CA ARG A 21 -12.79 2.15 4.93
C ARG A 21 -11.36 2.49 5.33
N LEU A 22 -10.38 2.12 4.50
CA LEU A 22 -8.97 2.36 4.81
C LEU A 22 -8.62 3.85 4.88
N ALA A 23 -9.25 4.67 4.02
CA ALA A 23 -9.05 6.11 4.02
C ALA A 23 -9.61 6.73 5.30
N SER A 24 -10.82 6.32 5.70
CA SER A 24 -11.47 6.74 6.95
C SER A 24 -10.65 6.33 8.18
N ASP A 25 -10.26 5.05 8.27
CA ASP A 25 -9.50 4.50 9.41
C ASP A 25 -8.17 5.26 9.63
N LYS A 26 -7.55 5.75 8.56
CA LYS A 26 -6.29 6.50 8.59
C LYS A 26 -6.45 8.02 8.62
N GLY A 27 -7.67 8.55 8.57
CA GLY A 27 -7.93 9.99 8.48
C GLY A 27 -7.37 10.64 7.20
N LEU A 28 -7.30 9.89 6.10
CA LEU A 28 -6.78 10.34 4.81
C LEU A 28 -7.92 10.53 3.80
N SER A 29 -7.70 11.38 2.80
CA SER A 29 -8.54 11.35 1.60
C SER A 29 -8.23 10.11 0.77
N LYS A 30 -9.19 9.64 -0.05
CA LYS A 30 -8.99 8.54 -1.01
C LYS A 30 -7.73 8.74 -1.87
N THR A 31 -7.53 9.95 -2.41
CA THR A 31 -6.33 10.28 -3.21
C THR A 31 -5.06 10.38 -2.38
N GLY A 32 -5.17 10.70 -1.08
CA GLY A 32 -4.06 10.68 -0.13
C GLY A 32 -3.61 9.25 0.17
N LEU A 33 -4.57 8.35 0.42
CA LEU A 33 -4.31 6.93 0.63
C LEU A 33 -3.65 6.29 -0.60
N VAL A 34 -4.17 6.54 -1.81
CA VAL A 34 -3.57 6.02 -3.06
C VAL A 34 -2.12 6.52 -3.23
N ARG A 35 -1.85 7.81 -2.95
CA ARG A 35 -0.48 8.35 -2.99
C ARG A 35 0.44 7.69 -1.96
N GLN A 36 -0.07 7.40 -0.75
CA GLN A 36 0.69 6.71 0.27
C GLN A 36 0.97 5.26 -0.14
N ALA A 37 -0.01 4.56 -0.72
CA ALA A 37 0.15 3.21 -1.22
C ALA A 37 1.23 3.13 -2.33
N LEU A 38 1.24 4.08 -3.27
CA LEU A 38 2.29 4.16 -4.30
C LEU A 38 3.70 4.33 -3.70
N ARG A 39 3.85 5.19 -2.68
CA ARG A 39 5.14 5.37 -1.99
C ARG A 39 5.57 4.12 -1.24
N LEU A 40 4.61 3.44 -0.58
CA LEU A 40 4.88 2.18 0.11
C LEU A 40 5.34 1.11 -0.88
N TYR A 41 4.63 0.97 -2.01
CA TYR A 41 4.99 0.03 -3.06
C TYR A 41 6.40 0.30 -3.58
N GLN A 42 6.71 1.55 -3.96
CA GLN A 42 8.05 1.95 -4.37
C GLN A 42 9.11 1.56 -3.34
N SER A 43 8.91 1.93 -2.07
CA SER A 43 9.89 1.66 -1.02
C SER A 43 10.10 0.16 -0.75
N ILE A 44 9.06 -0.66 -0.89
CA ILE A 44 9.18 -2.11 -0.74
C ILE A 44 9.91 -2.70 -1.95
N THR A 45 9.54 -2.28 -3.17
CA THR A 45 10.17 -2.75 -4.41
C THR A 45 11.68 -2.46 -4.40
N GLU A 46 12.09 -1.25 -4.07
CA GLU A 46 13.52 -0.87 -4.00
C GLU A 46 14.29 -1.77 -3.01
N ARG A 47 13.69 -2.12 -1.87
CA ARG A 47 14.30 -3.03 -0.89
C ARG A 47 14.45 -4.45 -1.42
N ILE A 48 13.39 -4.98 -2.04
CA ILE A 48 13.41 -6.32 -2.64
C ILE A 48 14.46 -6.40 -3.76
N GLU A 49 14.54 -5.40 -4.62
CA GLU A 49 15.55 -5.32 -5.70
C GLU A 49 16.99 -5.28 -5.16
N ASN A 50 17.19 -4.72 -3.96
CA ASN A 50 18.48 -4.73 -3.26
C ASN A 50 18.77 -6.04 -2.50
N GLY A 51 17.87 -7.03 -2.56
CA GLY A 51 18.02 -8.35 -1.93
C GLY A 51 17.49 -8.43 -0.49
N ASP A 52 16.81 -7.39 0.01
CA ASP A 52 16.18 -7.45 1.32
C ASP A 52 14.96 -8.38 1.31
N LYS A 53 14.70 -9.03 2.44
CA LYS A 53 13.50 -9.85 2.66
C LYS A 53 12.44 -9.09 3.45
N LEU A 54 11.19 -9.18 3.02
CA LEU A 54 10.04 -8.67 3.77
C LEU A 54 9.43 -9.78 4.63
N PHE A 55 9.29 -9.52 5.93
CA PHE A 55 8.62 -10.42 6.87
C PHE A 55 7.40 -9.73 7.45
N VAL A 56 6.32 -10.50 7.63
CA VAL A 56 5.19 -10.08 8.46
C VAL A 56 5.28 -10.80 9.78
N GLU A 57 5.30 -10.03 10.86
CA GLU A 57 5.36 -10.55 12.22
C GLU A 57 3.98 -10.45 12.86
N ASP A 58 3.48 -11.59 13.36
CA ASP A 58 2.32 -11.60 14.26
C ASP A 58 2.81 -11.42 15.69
N SER A 59 2.57 -10.23 16.25
CA SER A 59 2.94 -9.88 17.63
C SER A 59 2.32 -10.78 18.70
N VAL A 60 1.25 -11.51 18.39
CA VAL A 60 0.56 -12.40 19.34
C VAL A 60 1.14 -13.81 19.28
N LYS A 61 1.57 -14.28 18.11
CA LYS A 61 2.06 -15.65 17.90
C LYS A 61 3.58 -15.79 17.88
N ASN A 62 4.33 -14.68 17.81
CA ASN A 62 5.79 -14.71 17.63
C ASN A 62 6.25 -15.56 16.42
N GLU A 63 5.36 -15.76 15.45
CA GLU A 63 5.65 -16.46 14.21
C GLU A 63 5.96 -15.41 13.13
N LYS A 64 7.12 -15.56 12.47
CA LYS A 64 7.48 -14.75 11.30
C LYS A 64 7.07 -15.51 10.05
N ALA A 65 6.17 -14.94 9.26
CA ALA A 65 5.85 -15.47 7.93
C ALA A 65 6.64 -14.68 6.87
N GLU A 66 7.30 -15.38 5.94
CA GLU A 66 7.90 -14.76 4.75
C GLU A 66 6.77 -14.26 3.84
N LEU A 67 6.80 -12.96 3.49
CA LEU A 67 5.86 -12.40 2.54
C LEU A 67 6.57 -12.25 1.20
N LEU A 68 6.19 -13.12 0.24
CA LEU A 68 6.65 -13.03 -1.13
C LEU A 68 5.70 -12.11 -1.90
N VAL A 69 6.19 -10.96 -2.35
CA VAL A 69 5.44 -10.10 -3.28
C VAL A 69 5.64 -10.70 -4.68
N LEU A 70 4.58 -11.25 -5.27
CA LEU A 70 4.58 -11.76 -6.65
C LEU A 70 4.58 -10.60 -7.67
#